data_AF-A0AAP3DKV8-F1
#
_entry.id   AF-A0AAP3DKV8-F1
#
_cell.length_a   1.000
_cell.length_b   1.000
_cell.length_c   1.000
_cell.angle_alpha   90.00
_cell.angle_beta   90.00
_cell.angle_gamma   90.00
#
_symmetry.space_group_name_H-M   'P 1'
#
loop_
_entity.id
_entity.type
_entity.pdbx_description
1 polymer ?
#
loop_
_entity_poly.entity_id
_entity_poly.type
_entity_poly.pdbx_seq_one_letter_code
_entity_poly.pdbx_strand_id
1 'polypeptide(L)'
;MTEDEKEHIQHIYRTHYQDIYQFLVFFTGDQNEAEDLTQEVFIRLFRSLSNYDGRSPLKLYILSIARYTAINHYRKKSLNMSFQTIG
;
A
#
# COMPACT_ATOMS: atom_id res chain seq x y z
N MET A 1 8.39 0.53 20.62
CA MET A 1 7.78 1.64 19.87
C MET A 1 7.70 2.82 20.81
N THR A 2 8.60 3.79 20.66
CA THR A 2 8.65 5.03 21.45
C THR A 2 7.50 5.96 21.06
N GLU A 3 7.21 6.99 21.84
CA GLU A 3 6.19 7.98 21.47
C GLU A 3 6.59 8.76 20.20
N ASP A 4 7.87 9.10 20.05
CA ASP A 4 8.38 9.78 18.84
C ASP A 4 8.17 8.94 17.56
N GLU A 5 8.38 7.62 17.64
CA GLU A 5 8.12 6.71 16.52
C GLU A 5 6.62 6.69 16.15
N LYS A 6 5.73 6.74 17.13
CA LYS A 6 4.28 6.78 16.89
C LYS A 6 3.86 8.08 16.23
N GLU A 7 4.35 9.22 16.71
CA GLU A 7 4.05 10.53 16.11
C GLU A 7 4.53 10.59 14.65
N HIS A 8 5.74 10.09 14.38
CA HIS A 8 6.28 10.01 13.03
C HIS A 8 5.39 9.15 12.11
N ILE A 9 5.00 7.95 12.56
CA ILE A 9 4.10 7.06 11.82
C ILE A 9 2.75 7.72 11.54
N GLN A 10 2.16 8.39 12.54
CA GLN A 10 0.90 9.12 12.37
C GLN A 10 1.03 10.27 11.38
N HIS A 11 2.15 11.00 11.40
CA HIS A 11 2.41 12.07 10.44
C HIS A 11 2.48 11.54 9.01
N ILE A 12 3.22 10.46 8.78
CA ILE A 12 3.29 9.78 7.48
C ILE A 12 1.89 9.35 7.02
N TYR A 13 1.12 8.71 7.90
CA TYR A 13 -0.23 8.25 7.59
C TYR A 13 -1.12 9.41 7.16
N ARG A 14 -1.22 10.46 7.98
CA ARG A 14 -2.08 11.62 7.69
C ARG A 14 -1.68 12.35 6.42
N THR A 15 -0.39 12.40 6.11
CA THR A 15 0.14 13.10 4.93
C THR A 15 -0.11 12.34 3.64
N HIS A 16 -0.09 11.00 3.67
CA HIS A 16 -0.09 10.19 2.46
C HIS A 16 -1.34 9.34 2.24
N TYR A 17 -2.22 9.20 3.24
CA TYR A 17 -3.38 8.33 3.15
C TYR A 17 -4.26 8.66 1.96
N GLN A 18 -4.63 9.93 1.81
CA GLN A 18 -5.53 10.37 0.74
C GLN A 18 -4.92 10.16 -0.65
N ASP A 19 -3.64 10.49 -0.84
CA ASP A 19 -2.92 10.29 -2.11
C ASP A 19 -2.89 8.81 -2.51
N ILE A 20 -2.58 7.92 -1.56
CA ILE A 20 -2.51 6.47 -1.81
C ILE A 20 -3.90 5.91 -2.09
N TYR A 21 -4.89 6.31 -1.30
CA TYR A 21 -6.27 5.86 -1.47
C TYR A 21 -6.81 6.27 -2.84
N GLN A 22 -6.64 7.54 -3.25
CA GLN A 22 -7.08 8.01 -4.56
C GLN A 22 -6.36 7.29 -5.72
N PHE A 23 -5.05 7.07 -5.57
CA PHE A 23 -4.29 6.27 -6.54
C PHE A 23 -4.86 4.85 -6.67
N LEU A 24 -5.18 4.21 -5.55
CA LEU A 24 -5.73 2.86 -5.55
C LEU A 24 -7.17 2.82 -6.05
N VAL A 25 -8.03 3.79 -5.74
CA VAL A 25 -9.38 3.90 -6.33
C VAL A 25 -9.30 4.03 -7.84
N PHE A 26 -8.39 4.88 -8.35
CA PHE A 26 -8.16 5.00 -9.79
C PHE A 26 -7.66 3.70 -10.42
N PHE A 27 -6.80 2.97 -9.70
CA PHE A 27 -6.24 1.71 -10.18
C PHE A 27 -7.24 0.56 -10.13
N THR A 28 -8.08 0.49 -9.08
CA THR A 28 -8.99 -0.64 -8.85
C THR A 28 -10.34 -0.48 -9.52
N GLY A 29 -10.84 0.76 -9.60
CA GLY A 29 -12.23 1.05 -9.93
C GLY A 29 -13.25 0.65 -8.85
N ASP A 30 -12.79 0.14 -7.70
CA ASP A 30 -13.62 -0.31 -6.57
C ASP A 30 -13.11 0.32 -5.27
N GLN A 31 -14.00 1.01 -4.56
CA GLN A 31 -13.68 1.76 -3.34
C GLN A 31 -13.33 0.85 -2.15
N ASN A 32 -14.01 -0.30 -2.02
CA ASN A 32 -13.75 -1.25 -0.93
C ASN A 32 -12.40 -1.94 -1.16
N GLU A 33 -12.14 -2.39 -2.40
CA GLU A 33 -10.85 -2.98 -2.78
C GLU A 33 -9.71 -1.97 -2.60
N ALA A 34 -9.95 -0.69 -2.92
CA ALA A 34 -8.98 0.37 -2.70
C ALA A 34 -8.70 0.63 -1.22
N GLU A 35 -9.72 0.58 -0.36
CA GLU A 35 -9.55 0.73 1.09
C GLU A 35 -8.68 -0.40 1.68
N ASP A 36 -9.00 -1.65 1.33
CA ASP A 36 -8.23 -2.83 1.75
C ASP A 36 -6.77 -2.75 1.30
N LEU A 37 -6.54 -2.39 0.03
CA LEU A 37 -5.19 -2.22 -0.50
C LEU A 37 -4.45 -1.06 0.16
N THR A 38 -5.14 0.04 0.49
CA THR A 38 -4.55 1.17 1.19
C THR A 38 -4.03 0.73 2.56
N GLN A 39 -4.84 -0.03 3.30
CA GLN A 39 -4.43 -0.60 4.58
C GLN A 39 -3.21 -1.53 4.42
N GLU A 40 -3.22 -2.40 3.41
CA GLU A 40 -2.08 -3.30 3.13
C GLU A 40 -0.79 -2.53 2.81
N VAL A 41 -0.89 -1.44 2.05
CA VAL A 41 0.25 -0.55 1.75
C VAL A 41 0.86 0.03 3.02
N PHE A 42 0.04 0.57 3.92
CA PHE A 42 0.55 1.15 5.17
C PHE A 42 1.16 0.09 6.10
N ILE A 43 0.57 -1.10 6.18
CA ILE A 43 1.15 -2.22 6.95
C ILE A 43 2.54 -2.57 6.42
N ARG A 44 2.70 -2.67 5.09
CA ARG A 44 3.99 -2.95 4.44
C ARG A 44 4.98 -1.80 4.63
N LEU A 45 4.52 -0.56 4.51
CA LEU A 45 5.32 0.64 4.72
C LEU A 45 5.88 0.66 6.15
N PHE A 46 5.06 0.57 7.18
CA PHE A 46 5.54 0.66 8.56
C PHE A 46 6.44 -0.50 8.97
N ARG A 47 6.24 -1.70 8.41
CA ARG A 47 7.16 -2.84 8.59
C ARG A 47 8.51 -2.64 7.93
N SER A 48 8.57 -1.86 6.85
CA SER A 48 9.80 -1.63 6.07
C SER A 48 10.49 -0.31 6.41
N LEU A 49 9.78 0.62 7.05
CA LEU A 49 10.27 1.94 7.43
C LEU A 49 11.46 1.88 8.38
N SER A 50 11.55 0.85 9.24
CA SER A 50 12.73 0.62 10.10
C SER A 50 14.01 0.35 9.30
N ASN A 51 13.89 -0.12 8.06
CA ASN A 51 15.00 -0.40 7.14
C ASN A 51 15.15 0.67 6.05
N TYR A 52 14.33 1.73 6.09
CA TYR A 52 14.41 2.80 5.12
C TYR A 52 15.62 3.68 5.45
N ASP A 53 16.58 3.70 4.55
CA ASP A 53 17.89 4.35 4.72
C ASP A 53 17.95 5.77 4.12
N GLY A 54 16.82 6.32 3.68
CA GLY A 54 16.74 7.67 3.12
C GLY A 54 17.33 7.83 1.71
N ARG A 55 17.75 6.76 1.02
CA ARG A 55 18.37 6.85 -0.32
C ARG A 55 17.43 7.38 -1.41
N SER A 56 16.13 7.30 -1.20
CA SER A 56 15.11 7.83 -2.11
C SER A 56 14.12 8.67 -1.33
N PRO A 57 13.53 9.74 -1.89
CA PRO A 57 12.46 10.49 -1.24
C PRO A 57 11.35 9.58 -0.71
N LEU A 58 10.89 9.80 0.51
CA LEU A 58 9.88 8.97 1.17
C LEU A 58 8.62 8.78 0.30
N LYS A 59 8.18 9.83 -0.39
CA LYS A 59 7.05 9.77 -1.33
C LYS A 59 7.25 8.73 -2.45
N LEU A 60 8.46 8.65 -3.02
CA LEU A 60 8.79 7.67 -4.05
C LEU A 60 8.85 6.26 -3.48
N TYR A 61 9.35 6.12 -2.25
CA TYR A 61 9.37 4.85 -1.55
C TYR A 61 7.95 4.32 -1.31
N ILE A 62 7.06 5.15 -0.77
CA ILE A 62 5.64 4.84 -0.55
C ILE A 62 4.95 4.44 -1.86
N LEU A 63 5.17 5.20 -2.93
CA LEU A 63 4.57 4.91 -4.24
C LEU A 63 5.07 3.58 -4.82
N SER A 64 6.31 3.20 -4.55
CA SER A 64 6.84 1.90 -4.99
C SER A 64 6.12 0.73 -4.30
N ILE A 65 5.84 0.85 -3.00
CA ILE A 65 5.06 -0.12 -2.23
C ILE A 65 3.62 -0.16 -2.73
N ALA A 66 2.98 0.99 -2.96
CA ALA A 66 1.61 1.07 -3.47
C ALA A 66 1.45 0.35 -4.82
N ARG A 67 2.35 0.64 -5.77
CA ARG A 67 2.35 -0.04 -7.08
C ARG A 67 2.59 -1.54 -6.96
N TYR A 68 3.55 -1.97 -6.13
CA TYR A 68 3.82 -3.38 -5.92
C TYR A 68 2.59 -4.11 -5.37
N THR A 69 1.94 -3.54 -4.35
CA THR A 69 0.75 -4.11 -3.72
C THR A 69 -0.40 -4.22 -4.72
N ALA A 70 -0.66 -3.17 -5.49
CA ALA A 70 -1.70 -3.16 -6.52
C ALA A 70 -1.46 -4.22 -7.61
N ILE A 71 -0.25 -4.26 -8.20
CA ILE A 71 0.10 -5.25 -9.23
C ILE A 71 -0.03 -6.68 -8.70
N ASN A 72 0.47 -6.93 -7.48
CA ASN A 72 0.42 -8.24 -6.86
C ASN A 72 -1.02 -8.69 -6.55
N HIS A 73 -1.89 -7.77 -6.14
CA HIS A 73 -3.32 -8.06 -5.95
C HIS A 73 -3.97 -8.55 -7.23
N TYR A 74 -3.78 -7.83 -8.34
CA TYR A 74 -4.35 -8.20 -9.63
C TYR A 74 -3.76 -9.50 -10.20
N ARG A 75 -2.45 -9.72 -10.02
CA ARG A 75 -1.83 -10.99 -10.42
C ARG A 75 -2.47 -12.17 -9.70
N LYS A 76 -2.75 -12.04 -8.39
CA LYS A 76 -3.45 -13.07 -7.61
C LYS A 76 -4.91 -13.23 -8.04
N LYS A 77 -5.63 -12.14 -8.29
CA LYS A 77 -7.02 -12.15 -8.77
C LYS A 77 -7.13 -12.89 -10.11
N SER A 78 -6.23 -12.60 -11.05
CA SER A 78 -6.15 -13.29 -12.34
C SER A 78 -5.82 -14.79 -12.20
N LEU A 79 -4.91 -15.16 -11.30
CA LEU A 79 -4.59 -16.57 -11.03
C LEU A 79 -5.78 -17.30 -10.39
N ASN A 80 -6.44 -16.69 -9.40
CA ASN A 80 -7.59 -17.30 -8.71
C ASN A 80 -8.79 -17.51 -9.65
N MET A 81 -9.05 -16.57 -10.57
CA MET A 81 -10.10 -16.77 -11.59
C MET A 81 -9.79 -17.97 -12.50
N SER A 82 -8.53 -18.17 -12.87
CA SER A 82 -8.14 -19.31 -13.72
C SER A 82 -8.32 -20.67 -13.02
N PHE A 83 -8.22 -20.73 -11.70
CA PHE A 83 -8.45 -21.97 -10.93
C PHE A 83 -9.93 -22.26 -10.66
N GLN A 84 -10.81 -21.25 -10.63
CA GLN A 84 -12.25 -21.44 -10.41
C GLN A 84 -13.02 -21.89 -11.65
N THR A 85 -12.51 -21.66 -12.86
CA THR A 85 -13.19 -22.06 -14.12
C THR A 85 -12.96 -23.53 -14.51
N ILE A 86 -12.08 -24.24 -13.81
CA ILE A 86 -11.73 -25.66 -14.10
C ILE A 86 -12.25 -26.61 -13.00
N GLY A 87 -13.11 -26.13 -12.08
CA GLY A 87 -13.67 -26.91 -10.97
C GLY A 87 -15.05 -27.46 -11.24
#